data_AF-A0A2E8CHN7-F1
#
_entry.id   AF-A0A2E8CHN7-F1
#
_cell.length_a   1.000
_cell.length_b   1.000
_cell.length_c   1.000
_cell.angle_alpha   90.00
_cell.angle_beta   90.00
_cell.angle_gamma   90.00
#
_symmetry.space_group_name_H-M   'P 1'
#
loop_
_entity.id
_entity.type
_entity.pdbx_description
1 polymer ?
#
loop_
_entity_poly.entity_id
_entity_poly.type
_entity_poly.pdbx_seq_one_letter_code
_entity_poly.pdbx_strand_id
1 'polypeptide(L)'
;MQFPSIFIPRVSCNNDEAYIESIFWHYFGGNETPVSRIDLIVKEDARSGQIYQIAFVHFKEVAETESIQSLASQLENGESVKFVHSYPWFWILRKNTSKPKVRGMPRVLTKKDEAEIMKAQEELKAKKAPQEEQKGKKRLPYDAEFDEYGEPMDPEHGTFW
;
A
#
# COMPACT_ATOMS: atom_id res chain seq x y z
N MET A 1 5.06 18.40 -25.03
CA MET A 1 4.65 16.97 -24.93
C MET A 1 4.45 16.51 -23.49
N GLN A 2 3.42 15.69 -23.22
CA GLN A 2 3.24 15.00 -21.93
C GLN A 2 4.10 13.73 -21.88
N PHE A 3 5.07 13.70 -20.97
CA PHE A 3 6.02 12.60 -20.86
C PHE A 3 5.61 11.62 -19.73
N PRO A 4 5.68 10.28 -19.93
CA PRO A 4 5.26 9.33 -18.91
C PRO A 4 6.13 9.39 -17.66
N SER A 5 5.55 9.11 -16.49
CA SER A 5 6.33 9.03 -15.26
C SER A 5 7.31 7.84 -15.30
N ILE A 6 8.53 8.05 -14.81
CA ILE A 6 9.61 7.07 -14.83
C ILE A 6 9.78 6.42 -13.46
N PHE A 7 10.14 5.14 -13.49
CA PHE A 7 10.56 4.34 -12.35
C PHE A 7 12.00 3.88 -12.52
N ILE A 8 12.83 4.16 -11.51
CA ILE A 8 14.23 3.71 -11.44
C ILE A 8 14.36 2.72 -10.29
N PRO A 9 14.58 1.41 -10.56
CA PRO A 9 14.53 0.38 -9.54
C PRO A 9 15.67 0.44 -8.52
N ARG A 10 16.85 0.87 -8.95
CA ARG A 10 18.06 0.87 -8.13
C ARG A 10 18.87 2.12 -8.39
N VAL A 11 18.87 2.98 -7.38
CA VAL A 11 19.68 4.19 -7.28
C VAL A 11 20.58 4.04 -6.05
N SER A 12 21.85 4.45 -6.17
CA SER A 12 22.75 4.46 -5.02
C SER A 12 22.28 5.46 -3.97
N CYS A 13 22.49 5.15 -2.69
CA CYS A 13 22.09 6.01 -1.59
C CYS A 13 22.76 7.39 -1.58
N ASN A 14 23.90 7.54 -2.27
CA ASN A 14 24.62 8.81 -2.41
C ASN A 14 23.98 9.78 -3.42
N ASN A 15 22.99 9.32 -4.19
CA ASN A 15 22.36 10.17 -5.21
C ASN A 15 21.14 10.84 -4.59
N ASP A 16 21.29 12.12 -4.29
CA ASP A 16 20.19 12.93 -3.80
C ASP A 16 19.21 13.31 -4.92
N GLU A 17 18.04 13.80 -4.51
CA GLU A 17 17.00 14.31 -5.42
C GLU A 17 17.57 15.37 -6.38
N ALA A 18 18.34 16.33 -5.87
CA ALA A 18 18.97 17.38 -6.66
C ALA A 18 19.97 16.82 -7.70
N TYR A 19 20.66 15.72 -7.38
CA TYR A 19 21.58 15.09 -8.32
C TYR A 19 20.81 14.46 -9.49
N ILE A 20 19.72 13.75 -9.18
CA ILE A 20 18.85 13.15 -10.21
C ILE A 20 18.22 14.25 -11.07
N GLU A 21 17.74 15.32 -10.46
CA GLU A 21 17.17 16.48 -11.16
C GLU A 21 18.18 17.13 -12.10
N SER A 22 19.42 17.38 -11.64
CA SER A 22 20.46 18.00 -12.48
C SER A 22 20.84 17.14 -13.68
N ILE A 23 20.86 15.81 -13.54
CA ILE A 23 21.05 14.90 -14.66
C ILE A 23 19.88 15.02 -15.63
N PHE A 24 18.64 14.91 -15.16
CA PHE A 24 17.49 15.05 -16.06
C PHE A 24 17.43 16.42 -16.73
N TRP A 25 17.82 17.48 -16.04
CA TRP A 25 17.96 18.81 -16.62
C TRP A 25 19.06 18.86 -17.69
N HIS A 26 20.19 18.18 -17.50
CA HIS A 26 21.24 18.17 -18.52
C HIS A 26 20.82 17.46 -19.82
N TYR A 27 20.05 16.37 -19.73
CA TYR A 27 19.66 15.57 -20.90
C TYR A 27 18.35 16.02 -21.55
N PHE A 28 17.39 16.47 -20.75
CA PHE A 28 16.05 16.85 -21.21
C PHE A 28 15.79 18.36 -21.14
N GLY A 29 16.62 19.08 -20.39
CA GLY A 29 16.42 20.50 -20.14
C GLY A 29 16.81 21.37 -21.33
N GLY A 30 16.04 22.43 -21.49
CA GLY A 30 16.40 23.61 -22.27
C GLY A 30 16.44 24.80 -21.32
N ASN A 31 15.35 25.58 -21.30
CA ASN A 31 15.24 26.78 -20.47
C ASN A 31 14.70 26.53 -19.05
N GLU A 32 13.97 25.44 -18.83
CA GLU A 32 13.34 25.11 -17.53
C GLU A 32 13.61 23.65 -17.12
N THR A 33 13.46 23.36 -15.83
CA THR A 33 13.56 22.00 -15.28
C THR A 33 12.34 21.17 -15.69
N PRO A 34 12.52 20.09 -16.49
CA PRO A 34 11.39 19.28 -16.98
C PRO A 34 10.77 18.40 -15.88
N VAL A 35 11.42 18.31 -14.72
CA VAL A 35 11.02 17.49 -13.58
C VAL A 35 10.00 18.24 -12.74
N SER A 36 8.89 17.58 -12.41
CA SER A 36 7.88 18.12 -11.50
C SER A 36 8.12 17.73 -10.05
N ARG A 37 8.46 16.46 -9.84
CA ARG A 37 8.53 15.84 -8.52
C ARG A 37 9.37 14.57 -8.62
N ILE A 38 10.23 14.36 -7.64
CA ILE A 38 10.95 13.12 -7.46
C ILE A 38 10.53 12.53 -6.11
N ASP A 39 10.11 11.28 -6.10
CA ASP A 39 9.87 10.54 -4.87
C ASP A 39 10.99 9.50 -4.70
N LEU A 40 11.83 9.71 -3.68
CA LEU A 40 12.85 8.75 -3.28
C LEU A 40 12.33 7.87 -2.14
N ILE A 41 12.43 6.55 -2.33
CA ILE A 41 12.09 5.56 -1.32
C ILE A 41 13.32 4.74 -1.01
N VAL A 42 13.84 4.89 0.20
CA VAL A 42 14.92 4.05 0.72
C VAL A 42 14.38 2.65 1.00
N LYS A 43 15.09 1.64 0.51
CA LYS A 43 14.83 0.22 0.79
C LYS A 43 16.12 -0.47 1.16
N GLU A 44 15.98 -1.55 1.89
CA GLU A 44 17.06 -2.46 2.20
C GLU A 44 16.89 -3.75 1.42
N ASP A 45 17.98 -4.27 0.87
CA ASP A 45 17.97 -5.58 0.23
C ASP A 45 17.96 -6.67 1.30
N ALA A 46 16.90 -7.48 1.33
CA ALA A 46 16.73 -8.57 2.28
C ALA A 46 17.88 -9.60 2.22
N ARG A 47 18.60 -9.68 1.09
CA ARG A 47 19.65 -10.69 0.90
C ARG A 47 21.05 -10.19 1.25
N SER A 48 21.34 -8.92 0.99
CA SER A 48 22.68 -8.35 1.16
C SER A 48 22.78 -7.32 2.29
N GLY A 49 21.66 -6.87 2.85
CA GLY A 49 21.60 -5.77 3.81
C GLY A 49 22.02 -4.42 3.21
N GLN A 50 22.24 -4.36 1.89
CA GLN A 50 22.63 -3.11 1.23
C GLN A 50 21.42 -2.19 1.11
N ILE A 51 21.61 -0.97 1.58
CA ILE A 51 20.64 0.11 1.42
C ILE A 51 20.70 0.60 -0.02
N TYR A 52 19.57 0.59 -0.70
CA TYR A 52 19.40 1.18 -2.01
C TYR A 52 18.20 2.10 -2.02
N GLN A 53 18.15 2.98 -3.01
CA GLN A 53 17.02 3.88 -3.20
C GLN A 53 16.27 3.49 -4.46
N ILE A 54 14.95 3.67 -4.40
CA ILE A 54 14.05 3.61 -5.53
C ILE A 54 13.63 5.03 -5.83
N ALA A 55 13.78 5.47 -7.08
CA ALA A 55 13.34 6.78 -7.51
C ALA A 55 12.11 6.68 -8.42
N PHE A 56 11.11 7.50 -8.13
CA PHE A 56 10.00 7.76 -9.04
C PHE A 56 10.11 9.21 -9.50
N VAL A 57 10.15 9.41 -10.82
CA VAL A 57 10.34 10.73 -11.41
C VAL A 57 9.10 11.08 -12.20
N HIS A 58 8.48 12.19 -11.83
CA HIS A 58 7.32 12.74 -12.50
C HIS A 58 7.73 13.98 -13.29
N PHE A 59 7.37 14.03 -14.56
CA PHE A 59 7.70 15.13 -15.47
C PHE A 59 6.49 16.06 -15.64
N LYS A 60 6.75 17.34 -15.91
CA LYS A 60 5.71 18.30 -16.32
C LYS A 60 5.56 18.23 -17.84
N GLU A 61 5.88 19.33 -18.52
CA GLU A 61 6.01 19.39 -19.95
C GLU A 61 7.49 19.29 -20.30
N VAL A 62 7.79 18.42 -21.25
CA VAL A 62 9.14 18.24 -21.77
C VAL A 62 9.18 18.77 -23.20
N ALA A 63 10.32 19.34 -23.58
CA ALA A 63 10.58 19.79 -24.93
C ALA A 63 10.43 18.63 -25.94
N GLU A 64 9.92 18.95 -27.13
CA GLU A 64 9.78 17.97 -28.20
C GLU A 64 11.09 17.86 -28.97
N THR A 65 11.84 16.82 -28.63
CA THR A 65 13.05 16.42 -29.37
C THR A 65 12.86 14.97 -29.82
N GLU A 66 13.36 14.62 -31.01
CA GLU A 66 13.21 13.26 -31.57
C GLU A 66 13.69 12.18 -30.61
N SER A 67 14.79 12.42 -29.90
CA SER A 67 15.34 11.51 -28.89
C SER A 67 14.38 11.26 -27.73
N ILE A 68 13.68 12.31 -27.28
CA ILE A 68 12.72 12.26 -26.16
C ILE A 68 11.46 11.53 -26.60
N GLN A 69 10.99 11.76 -27.83
CA GLN A 69 9.85 11.05 -28.41
C GLN A 69 10.13 9.56 -28.58
N SER A 70 11.32 9.20 -29.06
CA SER A 70 11.74 7.80 -29.16
C SER A 70 11.78 7.13 -27.79
N LEU A 71 12.38 7.80 -26.79
CA LEU A 71 12.47 7.29 -25.42
C LEU A 71 11.08 7.17 -24.77
N ALA A 72 10.19 8.14 -24.98
CA ALA A 72 8.80 8.07 -24.51
C ALA A 72 8.07 6.88 -25.12
N SER A 73 8.23 6.65 -26.43
CA SER A 73 7.60 5.52 -27.14
C SER A 73 8.10 4.17 -26.63
N GLN A 74 9.41 4.03 -26.38
CA GLN A 74 9.99 2.82 -25.79
C GLN A 74 9.45 2.54 -24.38
N LEU A 75 9.37 3.58 -23.54
CA LEU A 75 8.79 3.46 -22.21
C LEU A 75 7.30 3.10 -22.28
N GLU A 76 6.54 3.67 -23.22
CA GLU A 76 5.13 3.35 -23.41
C GLU A 76 4.88 1.90 -23.82
N ASN A 77 5.76 1.36 -24.66
CA ASN A 77 5.78 -0.06 -25.04
C ASN A 77 6.16 -0.99 -23.88
N GLY A 78 6.62 -0.45 -22.75
CA GLY A 78 7.04 -1.20 -21.57
C GLY A 78 8.49 -1.70 -21.65
N GLU A 79 9.27 -1.21 -22.60
CA GLU A 79 10.69 -1.52 -22.70
C GLU A 79 11.49 -0.85 -21.58
N SER A 80 12.60 -1.48 -21.19
CA SER A 80 13.54 -0.92 -20.22
C SER A 80 14.68 -0.22 -20.93
N VAL A 81 14.82 1.09 -20.71
CA VAL A 81 15.85 1.92 -21.36
C VAL A 81 17.05 2.05 -20.44
N LYS A 82 18.26 1.80 -20.95
CA LYS A 82 19.50 2.04 -20.23
C LYS A 82 19.90 3.50 -20.37
N PHE A 83 19.99 4.21 -19.26
CA PHE A 83 20.34 5.63 -19.20
C PHE A 83 21.70 5.81 -18.51
N VAL A 84 22.71 6.20 -19.26
CA VAL A 84 24.08 6.40 -18.75
C VAL A 84 24.22 7.85 -18.32
N HIS A 85 24.37 8.12 -17.02
CA HIS A 85 24.53 9.48 -16.50
C HIS A 85 26.01 9.87 -16.31
N SER A 86 26.86 8.94 -15.88
CA SER A 86 28.28 9.17 -15.69
C SER A 86 29.01 7.86 -15.91
N TYR A 87 29.78 7.73 -16.99
CA TYR A 87 30.47 6.48 -17.30
C TYR A 87 31.41 6.06 -16.14
N PRO A 88 31.34 4.83 -15.62
CA PRO A 88 30.62 3.64 -16.13
C PRO A 88 29.22 3.40 -15.54
N TRP A 89 28.70 4.32 -14.73
CA TRP A 89 27.42 4.24 -14.03
C TRP A 89 26.22 4.53 -14.95
N PHE A 90 25.19 3.70 -14.79
CA PHE A 90 23.95 3.81 -15.54
C PHE A 90 22.75 3.41 -14.69
N TRP A 91 21.60 3.95 -15.05
CA TRP A 91 20.30 3.58 -14.49
C TRP A 91 19.47 2.86 -15.54
N ILE A 92 18.56 2.02 -15.07
CA ILE A 92 17.56 1.37 -15.91
C ILE A 92 16.25 2.10 -15.67
N LEU A 93 15.73 2.73 -16.72
CA LEU A 93 14.47 3.45 -16.69
C LEU A 93 13.36 2.51 -17.15
N ARG A 94 12.25 2.55 -16.41
CA ARG A 94 11.02 1.81 -16.76
C ARG A 94 9.82 2.74 -16.63
N LYS A 95 8.73 2.42 -17.31
CA LYS A 95 7.46 3.13 -17.12
C LYS A 95 6.95 2.93 -15.69
N ASN A 96 6.59 4.01 -15.03
CA ASN A 96 5.91 3.94 -13.75
C ASN A 96 4.44 3.56 -13.96
N THR A 97 4.03 2.41 -13.45
CA THR A 97 2.63 1.95 -13.43
C THR A 97 1.96 2.19 -12.08
N SER A 98 2.67 2.79 -11.12
CA SER A 98 2.15 3.03 -9.77
C SER A 98 1.09 4.13 -9.82
N LYS A 99 -0.09 3.81 -9.29
CA LYS A 99 -1.15 4.80 -9.10
C LYS A 99 -0.71 5.82 -8.03
N PRO A 100 -1.01 7.12 -8.20
CA PRO A 100 -0.70 8.12 -7.19
C PRO A 100 -1.37 7.71 -5.87
N LYS A 101 -0.55 7.55 -4.82
CA LYS A 101 -1.06 7.20 -3.49
C LYS A 101 -1.65 8.48 -2.89
N VAL A 102 -2.98 8.62 -2.94
CA VAL A 102 -3.67 9.74 -2.28
C VAL A 102 -3.50 9.58 -0.77
N ARG A 103 -2.49 10.26 -0.19
CA ARG A 103 -2.24 10.23 1.25
C ARG A 103 -3.24 11.19 1.92
N GLY A 104 -4.05 10.69 2.85
CA GLY A 104 -4.88 11.53 3.73
C GLY A 104 -6.32 11.80 3.27
N MET A 105 -6.78 11.28 2.14
CA MET A 105 -8.21 11.25 1.85
C MET A 105 -8.86 10.01 2.48
N PRO A 106 -10.08 10.13 3.06
CA PRO A 106 -10.92 8.97 3.31
C PRO A 106 -10.99 8.13 2.03
N ARG A 107 -10.79 6.81 2.10
CA ARG A 107 -10.99 5.96 0.93
C ARG A 107 -12.43 6.16 0.47
N VAL A 108 -12.61 6.79 -0.69
CA VAL A 108 -13.89 6.79 -1.36
C VAL A 108 -14.10 5.35 -1.84
N LEU A 109 -14.94 4.62 -1.10
CA LEU A 109 -15.27 3.24 -1.39
C LEU A 109 -15.89 3.18 -2.79
N THR A 110 -15.36 2.35 -3.69
CA THR A 110 -15.99 2.24 -5.01
C THR A 110 -17.29 1.44 -4.89
N LYS A 111 -18.27 1.68 -5.78
CA LYS A 111 -19.54 0.95 -5.79
C LYS A 111 -19.38 -0.58 -5.84
N LYS A 112 -18.27 -1.06 -6.41
CA LYS A 112 -17.92 -2.48 -6.43
C LYS A 112 -17.49 -2.97 -5.06
N ASP A 113 -16.61 -2.23 -4.38
CA ASP A 113 -16.16 -2.55 -3.02
C ASP A 113 -17.34 -2.54 -2.02
N GLU A 114 -18.32 -1.63 -2.18
CA GLU A 114 -19.55 -1.59 -1.36
C GLU A 114 -20.36 -2.88 -1.45
N ALA A 115 -20.55 -3.41 -2.66
CA ALA A 115 -21.32 -4.63 -2.89
C ALA A 115 -20.63 -5.87 -2.31
N GLU A 116 -19.29 -5.93 -2.40
CA GLU A 116 -18.50 -7.01 -1.81
C GLU A 116 -18.56 -7.00 -0.28
N ILE A 117 -18.50 -5.81 0.34
CA ILE A 117 -18.61 -5.67 1.79
C ILE A 117 -20.01 -6.06 2.29
N MET A 118 -21.07 -5.65 1.59
CA MET A 118 -22.45 -6.04 1.92
C MET A 118 -22.63 -7.56 1.90
N LYS A 119 -22.14 -8.22 0.84
CA LYS A 119 -22.21 -9.68 0.72
C LYS A 119 -21.44 -10.39 1.85
N ALA A 120 -20.25 -9.90 2.18
CA ALA A 120 -19.47 -10.44 3.28
C ALA A 120 -20.17 -10.27 4.65
N GLN A 121 -20.85 -9.15 4.87
CA GLN A 121 -21.62 -8.91 6.09
C GLN A 121 -22.83 -9.84 6.21
N GLU A 122 -23.54 -10.10 5.11
CA GLU A 122 -24.66 -11.04 5.07
C GLU A 122 -24.22 -12.47 5.38
N GLU A 123 -23.10 -12.91 4.80
CA GLU A 123 -22.53 -14.24 5.08
C GLU A 123 -22.09 -14.39 6.55
N LEU A 124 -21.49 -13.35 7.13
CA LEU A 124 -21.10 -13.35 8.54
C LEU A 124 -22.32 -13.35 9.47
N LYS A 125 -23.39 -12.64 9.11
CA LYS A 125 -24.64 -12.60 9.87
C LYS A 125 -25.37 -13.94 9.80
N ALA A 126 -25.42 -14.57 8.63
CA ALA A 126 -25.97 -15.91 8.43
C ALA A 126 -25.19 -16.99 9.20
N LYS A 127 -23.86 -16.86 9.33
CA LYS A 127 -23.03 -17.77 10.13
C LYS A 127 -23.16 -17.57 11.65
N LYS A 128 -23.57 -16.39 12.13
CA LYS A 128 -23.72 -16.09 13.56
C LYS A 128 -25.10 -16.48 14.13
N ALA A 129 -26.16 -16.39 13.33
CA ALA A 129 -27.53 -16.75 13.74
C ALA A 129 -27.69 -18.17 14.35
N PRO A 130 -26.99 -19.24 13.91
CA PRO A 130 -27.18 -20.57 14.46
C PRO A 130 -26.54 -20.79 15.85
N GLN A 131 -25.59 -19.94 16.28
CA GLN A 131 -24.88 -20.11 17.55
C GLN A 131 -25.56 -19.41 18.74
N GLU A 132 -26.42 -18.42 18.47
CA GLU A 132 -27.04 -17.59 19.51
C GLU A 132 -28.25 -18.30 20.17
N GLU A 133 -28.97 -19.15 19.44
CA GLU A 133 -30.08 -19.95 19.98
C GLU A 133 -29.65 -21.02 20.99
N GLN A 134 -28.41 -21.54 20.90
CA GLN A 134 -27.92 -22.58 21.82
C GLN A 134 -27.43 -22.02 23.17
N LYS A 135 -27.03 -20.73 23.24
CA LYS A 135 -26.58 -20.09 24.49
C LYS A 135 -27.74 -19.65 25.40
N GLY A 136 -28.96 -19.53 24.88
CA GLY A 136 -30.14 -19.07 25.65
C GLY A 136 -30.74 -20.08 26.63
N LYS A 137 -30.36 -21.37 26.58
CA LYS A 137 -30.99 -22.44 27.40
C LYS A 137 -30.29 -22.77 28.73
N LYS A 138 -29.17 -22.13 29.07
CA LYS A 138 -28.54 -22.27 30.39
C LYS A 138 -28.85 -21.06 31.26
N ARG A 139 -30.08 -20.95 31.74
CA ARG A 139 -30.43 -20.10 32.89
C ARG A 139 -30.81 -21.03 34.03
N LEU A 140 -30.13 -20.92 35.16
CA LEU A 140 -30.46 -21.64 36.38
C LEU A 140 -31.87 -21.21 36.84
N PRO A 141 -32.70 -22.14 37.37
CA PRO A 141 -34.02 -21.80 37.89
C PRO A 141 -33.92 -20.82 39.06
N TYR A 142 -34.86 -19.87 39.10
CA TYR A 142 -34.84 -18.68 39.96
C TYR A 142 -35.17 -18.94 41.44
N ASP A 143 -35.66 -20.14 41.78
CA ASP A 143 -36.21 -20.43 43.10
C ASP A 143 -35.25 -21.29 43.95
N ALA A 144 -33.96 -20.93 43.99
CA ALA A 144 -33.01 -21.54 44.92
C ALA A 144 -33.03 -20.75 46.24
N GLU A 145 -33.62 -21.33 47.29
CA GLU A 145 -33.49 -20.80 48.65
C GLU A 145 -32.03 -20.98 49.12
N PHE A 146 -31.46 -19.91 49.65
CA PHE A 146 -30.05 -19.77 50.01
C PHE A 146 -29.97 -19.70 51.54
N ASP A 147 -29.02 -20.41 52.16
CA ASP A 147 -28.84 -20.36 53.62
C ASP A 147 -28.17 -19.05 54.10
N GLU A 148 -28.02 -18.88 55.41
CA GLU A 148 -27.46 -17.65 56.03
C GLU A 148 -26.00 -17.34 55.61
N TYR A 149 -25.30 -18.31 55.01
CA TYR A 149 -23.94 -18.16 54.49
C TYR A 149 -23.86 -18.02 52.97
N GLY A 150 -24.99 -18.16 52.30
CA GLY A 150 -25.09 -17.99 50.89
C GLY A 150 -24.65 -19.22 50.09
N GLU A 151 -25.15 -20.39 50.47
CA GLU A 151 -25.12 -21.60 49.64
C GLU A 151 -26.56 -22.08 49.34
N PRO A 152 -26.82 -22.66 48.15
CA PRO A 152 -28.15 -23.13 47.80
C PRO A 152 -28.52 -24.35 48.65
N MET A 153 -29.62 -24.28 49.40
CA MET A 153 -30.11 -25.41 50.18
C MET A 153 -30.63 -26.52 49.27
N ASP A 154 -30.07 -27.73 49.39
CA ASP A 154 -30.62 -28.94 48.78
C ASP A 154 -31.75 -29.51 49.67
N PRO A 155 -32.99 -29.64 49.17
CA PRO A 155 -34.15 -30.03 49.99
C PRO A 155 -34.21 -31.52 50.39
N GLU A 156 -33.30 -32.38 49.94
CA GLU A 156 -33.36 -33.83 50.22
C GLU A 156 -32.31 -34.35 51.22
N HIS A 157 -31.24 -33.59 51.51
CA HIS A 157 -30.18 -34.04 52.42
C HIS A 157 -29.79 -32.94 53.41
N GLY A 158 -30.40 -32.99 54.59
CA GLY A 158 -29.96 -32.19 55.74
C GLY A 158 -28.51 -32.49 56.11
N THR A 159 -27.70 -31.43 56.14
CA THR A 159 -26.38 -31.26 56.77
C THR A 159 -25.69 -32.54 57.28
N PHE A 160 -24.52 -32.85 56.73
CA PHE A 160 -23.52 -33.68 57.40
C PHE A 160 -22.15 -32.97 57.39
N TRP A 161 -21.52 -33.02 58.57
CA TRP A 161 -20.28 -32.42 59.05
C TRP A 161 -19.08 -32.41 58.10
#